data_AF-A0A9Y4TWE3-F1
#
_entry.id   AF-A0A9Y4TWE3-F1
#
_cell.length_a   1.000
_cell.length_b   1.000
_cell.length_c   1.000
_cell.angle_alpha   90.00
_cell.angle_beta   90.00
_cell.angle_gamma   90.00
#
_symmetry.space_group_name_H-M   'P 1'
#
loop_
_entity.id
_entity.type
_entity.pdbx_description
1 polymer ?
#
loop_
_entity_poly.entity_id
_entity_poly.type
_entity_poly.pdbx_seq_one_letter_code
_entity_poly.pdbx_strand_id
1 'polypeptide(L)'
;MAAEESRLRQRNHNNSVFKAGGHGLKSDKSQMRCETEDDNLLEEEEEEEVGVARPVQIVVADEEEHSFWLQEEALERLLLQEEVQDLHVVVVSVAGAFRKGKSFLLDFMLRYMYKQSSDSWVGGEEEPLTGFTWRGGCERETTGILAWSEVFVVNKPDGSKVAVLLIDTQGAFDSQSTIKDCATLFALSTMTSSVQVYNLSQNVQEDDLQHLQLFTEYGRLAMEEVYEKPFQTLMFLIRDWSYPYEHSYGLEGGHSFLEKRLQVKQNQHEELQNVRKHIHSCFSNISCFLLPHPGLKVATNPHFDGRLRDIDEDFKKELVNLVPTLLSPENLVEKEIGGVKITCRDLLHYFKAYMKIYQGEELPHPKSMLQATAEANNLAAVAGAKEVYNKGMEQVCGGDKPYISPAELERRHVELRQASVRHFRSVKKMGGEDFCRRYQEQLEAELDEAYTNFSKHNDGKNIFYAARTPATLFAVMFVMYVVSLVTGFVGISSVATLCNLVMGVALTSLCIWAYVKYSGEFREVGGFIDQVAETLWEQVFSKLFEVARSRVPLGSLVPVPRPRLASNNNVKKKN
;
A
#
# COMPACT_ATOMS: atom_id res chain seq x y z
N MET A 1 12.71 -64.34 -0.89
CA MET A 1 12.75 -65.64 -0.19
C MET A 1 12.10 -65.42 1.17
N ALA A 2 11.02 -66.18 1.46
CA ALA A 2 10.32 -66.38 2.75
C ALA A 2 9.81 -65.12 3.50
N ALA A 3 8.49 -64.84 3.52
CA ALA A 3 7.42 -65.42 4.37
C ALA A 3 7.60 -65.04 5.86
N GLU A 4 6.81 -64.17 6.48
CA GLU A 4 5.36 -64.17 6.77
C GLU A 4 4.93 -65.24 7.80
N GLU A 5 4.54 -64.78 8.99
CA GLU A 5 3.67 -65.41 10.00
C GLU A 5 3.14 -64.24 10.85
N SER A 6 1.87 -64.07 11.24
CA SER A 6 0.78 -65.02 11.43
C SER A 6 -0.51 -64.26 11.84
N ARG A 7 -1.65 -64.98 11.72
CA ARG A 7 -3.06 -64.72 12.17
C ARG A 7 -4.02 -64.47 10.99
N LEU A 8 -4.54 -65.51 10.28
CA LEU A 8 -5.61 -66.49 10.67
C LEU A 8 -6.75 -65.80 11.44
N ARG A 9 -8.05 -65.89 11.12
CA ARG A 9 -8.98 -66.75 10.33
C ARG A 9 -10.33 -65.97 10.37
N GLN A 10 -11.35 -66.07 9.51
CA GLN A 10 -11.94 -67.19 8.79
C GLN A 10 -13.10 -66.64 7.92
N ARG A 11 -13.20 -67.12 6.65
CA ARG A 11 -14.39 -67.68 5.96
C ARG A 11 -15.70 -66.84 5.84
N ASN A 12 -16.48 -66.87 4.75
CA ASN A 12 -16.42 -67.54 3.45
C ASN A 12 -17.60 -67.05 2.57
N HIS A 13 -17.34 -66.99 1.25
CA HIS A 13 -18.19 -67.39 0.11
C HIS A 13 -19.41 -66.59 -0.42
N ASN A 14 -19.19 -66.05 -1.63
CA ASN A 14 -19.78 -66.44 -2.93
C ASN A 14 -21.29 -66.38 -3.22
N ASN A 15 -21.62 -65.41 -4.08
CA ASN A 15 -22.25 -65.51 -5.41
C ASN A 15 -23.64 -66.15 -5.64
N SER A 16 -24.51 -65.25 -6.15
CA SER A 16 -25.42 -65.38 -7.30
C SER A 16 -26.60 -66.34 -7.20
N VAL A 17 -27.81 -65.84 -7.50
CA VAL A 17 -28.82 -66.46 -8.38
C VAL A 17 -29.81 -65.36 -8.82
N PHE A 18 -30.16 -65.39 -10.11
CA PHE A 18 -31.08 -64.51 -10.85
C PHE A 18 -32.47 -65.17 -10.99
N LYS A 19 -33.50 -64.34 -11.32
CA LYS A 19 -34.87 -64.64 -11.85
C LYS A 19 -35.94 -65.06 -10.83
N ALA A 20 -37.22 -64.68 -10.93
CA ALA A 20 -38.00 -63.80 -11.84
C ALA A 20 -39.46 -63.67 -11.34
N GLY A 21 -40.13 -62.56 -11.71
CA GLY A 21 -41.59 -62.43 -11.89
C GLY A 21 -42.43 -62.14 -10.62
N GLY A 22 -43.41 -61.22 -10.60
CA GLY A 22 -43.99 -60.36 -11.62
C GLY A 22 -45.25 -59.65 -11.09
N HIS A 23 -45.61 -58.56 -11.78
CA HIS A 23 -46.89 -57.84 -11.84
C HIS A 23 -47.41 -56.98 -10.68
N GLY A 24 -47.57 -55.68 -11.02
CA GLY A 24 -48.46 -54.73 -10.36
C GLY A 24 -48.31 -53.31 -10.91
N LEU A 25 -48.85 -53.05 -12.11
CA LEU A 25 -48.97 -51.69 -12.66
C LEU A 25 -49.84 -50.81 -11.74
N LYS A 26 -49.37 -49.60 -11.42
CA LYS A 26 -50.18 -48.38 -11.44
C LYS A 26 -49.28 -47.18 -11.69
N SER A 27 -49.64 -46.43 -12.73
CA SER A 27 -49.04 -45.17 -13.13
C SER A 27 -49.54 -44.08 -12.18
N ASP A 28 -48.67 -43.23 -11.66
CA ASP A 28 -48.97 -41.80 -11.60
C ASP A 28 -47.68 -40.97 -11.57
N LYS A 29 -47.69 -39.94 -12.42
CA LYS A 29 -46.62 -38.97 -12.61
C LYS A 29 -46.55 -38.06 -11.39
N SER A 30 -45.38 -37.96 -10.74
CA SER A 30 -44.93 -36.68 -10.17
C SER A 30 -43.41 -36.67 -9.97
N GLN A 31 -42.86 -35.55 -10.40
CA GLN A 31 -41.48 -35.05 -10.39
C GLN A 31 -40.47 -35.68 -9.42
N MET A 32 -39.40 -36.18 -10.05
CA MET A 32 -38.03 -36.23 -9.54
C MET A 32 -37.57 -34.80 -9.24
N ARG A 33 -37.29 -34.48 -7.97
CA ARG A 33 -36.53 -33.29 -7.58
C ARG A 33 -35.37 -33.76 -6.71
N CYS A 34 -34.17 -33.68 -7.28
CA CYS A 34 -32.92 -33.97 -6.61
C CYS A 34 -32.71 -33.03 -5.43
N GLU A 35 -32.20 -33.61 -4.35
CA GLU A 35 -31.36 -32.99 -3.33
C GLU A 35 -30.21 -32.23 -4.02
N THR A 36 -30.16 -30.91 -3.90
CA THR A 36 -28.99 -30.04 -4.11
C THR A 36 -29.37 -28.58 -3.82
N GLU A 37 -29.76 -28.28 -2.58
CA GLU A 37 -29.88 -26.90 -2.09
C GLU A 37 -29.55 -26.94 -0.58
N ASP A 38 -28.26 -26.83 -0.21
CA ASP A 38 -27.84 -26.45 1.16
C ASP A 38 -26.35 -26.05 1.28
N ASP A 39 -25.52 -26.14 0.23
CA ASP A 39 -24.07 -25.79 0.30
C ASP A 39 -23.69 -24.42 -0.31
N ASN A 40 -24.64 -23.53 -0.61
CA ASN A 40 -24.37 -22.22 -1.27
C ASN A 40 -24.78 -20.99 -0.45
N LEU A 41 -24.80 -21.07 0.89
CA LEU A 41 -25.25 -19.97 1.77
C LEU A 41 -24.16 -19.33 2.65
N LEU A 42 -22.87 -19.42 2.27
CA LEU A 42 -21.78 -18.83 3.06
C LEU A 42 -20.80 -17.91 2.30
N GLU A 43 -21.11 -17.47 1.07
CA GLU A 43 -20.17 -16.62 0.29
C GLU A 43 -20.72 -15.28 -0.22
N GLU A 44 -21.88 -14.81 0.24
CA GLU A 44 -22.39 -13.50 -0.20
C GLU A 44 -22.85 -12.67 1.00
N GLU A 45 -21.93 -11.84 1.54
CA GLU A 45 -22.17 -10.49 2.08
C GLU A 45 -20.86 -9.91 2.68
N GLU A 46 -19.83 -9.67 1.86
CA GLU A 46 -18.87 -8.58 2.10
C GLU A 46 -19.14 -7.48 1.08
N GLU A 47 -20.29 -6.82 1.20
CA GLU A 47 -20.45 -5.51 0.58
C GLU A 47 -19.47 -4.55 1.27
N GLU A 48 -18.56 -3.95 0.49
CA GLU A 48 -17.68 -2.88 0.96
C GLU A 48 -18.54 -1.71 1.49
N GLU A 49 -18.77 -1.64 2.80
CA GLU A 49 -19.19 -0.40 3.45
C GLU A 49 -18.10 0.65 3.26
N VAL A 50 -18.27 1.49 2.24
CA VAL A 50 -17.44 2.65 1.98
C VAL A 50 -17.63 3.65 3.13
N GLY A 51 -16.69 3.70 4.07
CA GLY A 51 -16.51 4.84 4.97
C GLY A 51 -16.26 4.57 6.45
N VAL A 52 -16.25 3.33 6.93
CA VAL A 52 -15.98 3.01 8.35
C VAL A 52 -14.57 2.43 8.51
N ALA A 53 -13.78 3.02 9.42
CA ALA A 53 -12.46 2.52 9.75
C ALA A 53 -12.57 1.12 10.39
N ARG A 54 -11.87 0.15 9.79
CA ARG A 54 -11.87 -1.27 10.13
C ARG A 54 -10.45 -1.87 10.10
N PRO A 55 -10.23 -3.03 10.73
CA PRO A 55 -8.99 -3.77 10.53
C PRO A 55 -8.93 -4.33 9.10
N VAL A 56 -7.75 -4.25 8.48
CA VAL A 56 -7.48 -4.69 7.11
C VAL A 56 -6.40 -5.76 7.16
N GLN A 57 -6.69 -6.92 6.59
CA GLN A 57 -5.73 -8.01 6.49
C GLN A 57 -4.65 -7.67 5.47
N ILE A 58 -3.40 -7.49 5.92
CA ILE A 58 -2.27 -7.15 5.04
C ILE A 58 -1.43 -8.38 4.70
N VAL A 59 -1.28 -9.33 5.63
CA VAL A 59 -0.60 -10.61 5.38
C VAL A 59 -1.56 -11.71 5.76
N VAL A 60 -1.90 -12.59 4.81
CA VAL A 60 -2.76 -13.75 5.08
C VAL A 60 -1.89 -14.97 5.25
N ALA A 61 -2.29 -15.84 6.18
CA ALA A 61 -1.66 -17.13 6.40
C ALA A 61 -2.53 -18.22 5.74
N ASP A 62 -1.92 -19.03 4.87
CA ASP A 62 -2.46 -20.33 4.50
C ASP A 62 -2.15 -21.31 5.62
N GLU A 63 -3.18 -21.92 6.18
CA GLU A 63 -3.01 -22.89 7.23
C GLU A 63 -2.84 -24.31 6.70
N GLU A 64 -3.34 -24.59 5.49
CA GLU A 64 -3.19 -25.90 4.86
C GLU A 64 -1.79 -26.04 4.25
N GLU A 65 -1.32 -24.97 3.61
CA GLU A 65 0.00 -24.95 2.97
C GLU A 65 1.12 -24.38 3.85
N HIS A 66 0.81 -23.89 5.06
CA HIS A 66 1.77 -23.19 5.95
C HIS A 66 2.57 -22.10 5.20
N SER A 67 1.86 -21.33 4.38
CA SER A 67 2.42 -20.32 3.49
C SER A 67 1.83 -18.93 3.83
N PHE A 68 2.51 -17.86 3.40
CA PHE A 68 2.06 -16.50 3.67
C PHE A 68 2.05 -15.68 2.39
N TRP A 69 0.97 -14.93 2.16
CA TRP A 69 0.87 -14.00 1.05
C TRP A 69 0.55 -12.58 1.52
N LEU A 70 1.09 -11.63 0.77
CA LEU A 70 0.84 -10.21 0.97
C LEU A 70 -0.42 -9.82 0.17
N GLN A 71 -1.37 -9.16 0.82
CA GLN A 71 -2.44 -8.46 0.10
C GLN A 71 -1.90 -7.13 -0.43
N GLU A 72 -1.20 -7.18 -1.57
CA GLU A 72 -0.56 -5.99 -2.16
C GLU A 72 -1.56 -4.87 -2.42
N GLU A 73 -2.74 -5.18 -2.96
CA GLU A 73 -3.78 -4.18 -3.26
C GLU A 73 -4.33 -3.50 -2.00
N ALA A 74 -4.51 -4.25 -0.91
CA ALA A 74 -4.99 -3.69 0.36
C ALA A 74 -3.93 -2.77 0.98
N LEU A 75 -2.67 -3.19 0.95
CA LEU A 75 -1.56 -2.40 1.48
C LEU A 75 -1.26 -1.16 0.62
N GLU A 76 -1.40 -1.25 -0.70
CA GLU A 76 -1.28 -0.12 -1.63
C GLU A 76 -2.37 0.94 -1.38
N ARG A 77 -3.63 0.51 -1.22
CA ARG A 77 -4.75 1.41 -0.88
C ARG A 77 -4.53 2.14 0.45
N LEU A 78 -3.80 1.54 1.38
CA LEU A 78 -3.52 2.09 2.70
C LEU A 78 -2.32 3.05 2.69
N LEU A 79 -1.20 2.64 2.06
CA LEU A 79 0.07 3.37 2.13
C LEU A 79 0.30 4.38 1.00
N LEU A 80 -0.39 4.24 -0.15
CA LEU A 80 -0.20 5.12 -1.31
C LEU A 80 -1.28 6.22 -1.43
N GLN A 81 -1.99 6.52 -0.35
CA GLN A 81 -2.92 7.65 -0.33
C GLN A 81 -2.15 8.97 -0.44
N GLU A 82 -2.66 9.93 -1.22
CA GLU A 82 -1.93 11.18 -1.53
C GLU A 82 -1.54 11.96 -0.27
N GLU A 83 -2.32 11.86 0.81
CA GLU A 83 -2.13 12.58 2.06
C GLU A 83 -0.98 12.02 2.92
N VAL A 84 -0.65 10.72 2.79
CA VAL A 84 0.33 10.04 3.66
C VAL A 84 1.51 9.42 2.93
N GLN A 85 1.43 9.18 1.62
CA GLN A 85 2.43 8.40 0.86
C GLN A 85 3.87 8.94 0.99
N ASP A 86 4.03 10.26 1.06
CA ASP A 86 5.31 10.96 1.12
C ASP A 86 5.73 11.30 2.58
N LEU A 87 4.90 10.96 3.57
CA LEU A 87 5.21 11.18 4.99
C LEU A 87 6.09 10.07 5.53
N HIS A 88 6.97 10.42 6.47
CA HIS A 88 7.71 9.43 7.25
C HIS A 88 6.77 8.62 8.13
N VAL A 89 6.92 7.31 8.10
CA VAL A 89 6.00 6.38 8.77
C VAL A 89 6.52 5.97 10.15
N VAL A 90 5.62 5.91 11.12
CA VAL A 90 5.82 5.34 12.45
C VAL A 90 4.94 4.10 12.51
N VAL A 91 5.53 2.95 12.78
CA VAL A 91 4.80 1.68 12.76
C VAL A 91 4.88 1.06 14.14
N VAL A 92 3.73 1.00 14.82
CA VAL A 92 3.60 0.36 16.14
C VAL A 92 2.96 -1.00 15.97
N SER A 93 3.74 -2.04 16.26
CA SER A 93 3.33 -3.43 16.17
C SER A 93 3.16 -4.02 17.55
N VAL A 94 2.09 -4.77 17.78
CA VAL A 94 1.92 -5.59 18.99
C VAL A 94 2.00 -7.07 18.60
N ALA A 95 3.00 -7.77 19.13
CA ALA A 95 3.22 -9.20 18.89
C ALA A 95 3.45 -9.95 20.20
N GLY A 96 3.16 -11.24 20.20
CA GLY A 96 3.30 -12.09 21.40
C GLY A 96 2.36 -13.28 21.37
N ALA A 97 2.30 -14.01 22.48
CA ALA A 97 1.54 -15.24 22.56
C ALA A 97 0.03 -15.03 22.31
N PHE A 98 -0.61 -16.10 21.86
CA PHE A 98 -2.04 -16.16 21.60
C PHE A 98 -2.92 -16.02 22.87
N ARG A 99 -4.14 -15.44 22.74
CA ARG A 99 -5.06 -15.02 23.83
C ARG A 99 -4.46 -14.15 24.95
N LYS A 100 -3.42 -13.36 24.69
CA LYS A 100 -2.83 -12.45 25.70
C LYS A 100 -3.30 -10.99 25.62
N GLY A 101 -4.45 -10.75 25.00
CA GLY A 101 -5.09 -9.42 24.96
C GLY A 101 -4.32 -8.36 24.14
N LYS A 102 -3.80 -8.73 22.97
CA LYS A 102 -3.09 -7.82 22.05
C LYS A 102 -4.03 -6.82 21.39
N SER A 103 -5.04 -7.32 20.70
CA SER A 103 -6.09 -6.54 20.04
C SER A 103 -6.84 -5.64 21.03
N PHE A 104 -7.12 -6.15 22.24
CA PHE A 104 -7.68 -5.34 23.35
C PHE A 104 -6.82 -4.12 23.70
N LEU A 105 -5.49 -4.25 23.69
CA LEU A 105 -4.59 -3.12 23.93
C LEU A 105 -4.55 -2.15 22.73
N LEU A 106 -4.53 -2.69 21.51
CA LEU A 106 -4.56 -1.90 20.28
C LEU A 106 -5.82 -1.04 20.16
N ASP A 107 -6.97 -1.51 20.65
CA ASP A 107 -8.19 -0.69 20.64
C ASP A 107 -8.09 0.53 21.57
N PHE A 108 -7.38 0.42 22.70
CA PHE A 108 -7.08 1.59 23.51
C PHE A 108 -6.09 2.54 22.84
N MET A 109 -5.13 2.00 22.09
CA MET A 109 -4.26 2.80 21.23
C MET A 109 -5.08 3.54 20.16
N LEU A 110 -6.05 2.89 19.53
CA LEU A 110 -6.97 3.52 18.57
C LEU A 110 -7.76 4.66 19.24
N ARG A 111 -8.34 4.43 20.42
CA ARG A 111 -9.04 5.49 21.19
C ARG A 111 -8.13 6.70 21.43
N TYR A 112 -6.87 6.47 21.80
CA TYR A 112 -5.90 7.54 21.98
C TYR A 112 -5.64 8.29 20.68
N MET A 113 -5.41 7.59 19.56
CA MET A 113 -5.15 8.21 18.27
C MET A 113 -6.32 9.07 17.78
N TYR A 114 -7.57 8.63 17.97
CA TYR A 114 -8.76 9.42 17.63
C TYR A 114 -9.04 10.59 18.58
N LYS A 115 -8.59 10.52 19.84
CA LYS A 115 -8.89 11.49 20.90
C LYS A 115 -7.63 12.18 21.48
N GLN A 116 -6.53 12.28 20.72
CA GLN A 116 -5.22 12.79 21.21
C GLN A 116 -5.29 14.15 21.93
N SER A 117 -6.27 15.00 21.60
CA SER A 117 -6.47 16.34 22.16
C SER A 117 -7.35 16.39 23.41
N SER A 118 -7.80 15.23 23.93
CA SER A 118 -8.68 15.14 25.10
C SER A 118 -7.95 14.52 26.30
N ASP A 119 -8.05 15.18 27.45
CA ASP A 119 -7.57 14.65 28.73
C ASP A 119 -8.29 13.36 29.15
N SER A 120 -9.44 13.05 28.53
CA SER A 120 -10.24 11.85 28.79
C SER A 120 -10.27 10.90 27.58
N TRP A 121 -9.13 10.74 26.89
CA TRP A 121 -9.02 9.90 25.68
C TRP A 121 -9.40 8.43 25.89
N VAL A 122 -9.27 7.92 27.13
CA VAL A 122 -9.53 6.51 27.50
C VAL A 122 -10.99 6.11 27.20
N GLY A 123 -11.90 7.07 27.18
CA GLY A 123 -13.33 6.88 26.88
C GLY A 123 -14.24 7.02 28.10
N GLY A 124 -15.54 6.91 27.87
CA GLY A 124 -16.54 6.90 28.94
C GLY A 124 -16.67 5.55 29.64
N GLU A 125 -17.16 5.54 30.88
CA GLU A 125 -17.37 4.32 31.68
C GLU A 125 -18.34 3.30 31.03
N GLU A 126 -19.27 3.80 30.19
CA GLU A 126 -20.28 2.99 29.50
C GLU A 126 -19.97 2.75 28.01
N GLU A 127 -18.85 3.28 27.50
CA GLU A 127 -18.47 3.18 26.09
C GLU A 127 -17.79 1.82 25.81
N PRO A 128 -18.37 0.95 24.97
CA PRO A 128 -17.76 -0.33 24.61
C PRO A 128 -16.49 -0.11 23.78
N LEU A 129 -15.55 -1.04 23.85
CA LEU A 129 -14.29 -0.98 23.13
C LEU A 129 -14.47 -1.59 21.74
N THR A 130 -14.19 -0.79 20.72
CA THR A 130 -14.36 -1.16 19.31
C THR A 130 -13.08 -0.86 18.54
N GLY A 131 -12.74 -1.71 17.57
CA GLY A 131 -11.54 -1.57 16.77
C GLY A 131 -11.19 -2.88 16.08
N PHE A 132 -10.02 -3.42 16.39
CA PHE A 132 -9.64 -4.77 15.98
C PHE A 132 -10.58 -5.80 16.61
N THR A 133 -10.89 -6.87 15.90
CA THR A 133 -11.75 -7.91 16.43
C THR A 133 -11.07 -8.61 17.61
N TRP A 134 -11.70 -8.58 18.78
CA TRP A 134 -11.24 -9.31 19.96
C TRP A 134 -12.42 -9.98 20.67
N ARG A 135 -12.17 -11.16 21.24
CA ARG A 135 -13.15 -11.87 22.08
C ARG A 135 -12.45 -12.69 23.17
N GLY A 136 -13.21 -13.14 24.15
CA GLY A 136 -12.80 -14.22 25.05
C GLY A 136 -12.75 -15.59 24.34
N GLY A 137 -12.42 -16.64 25.08
CA GLY A 137 -12.39 -18.03 24.57
C GLY A 137 -10.98 -18.58 24.31
N CYS A 138 -10.91 -19.85 23.92
CA CYS A 138 -9.65 -20.61 23.81
C CYS A 138 -9.16 -20.83 22.37
N GLU A 139 -10.06 -20.76 21.38
CA GLU A 139 -9.71 -20.83 19.95
C GLU A 139 -9.10 -19.52 19.48
N ARG A 140 -8.60 -19.39 18.24
CA ARG A 140 -8.00 -18.16 17.73
C ARG A 140 -8.97 -17.15 17.11
N GLU A 141 -8.43 -15.95 16.86
CA GLU A 141 -9.16 -14.83 16.25
C GLU A 141 -8.34 -14.21 15.12
N THR A 142 -7.22 -13.58 15.47
CA THR A 142 -6.30 -12.93 14.53
C THR A 142 -5.48 -13.98 13.78
N THR A 143 -5.57 -14.04 12.46
CA THR A 143 -4.67 -14.79 11.57
C THR A 143 -3.75 -13.83 10.82
N GLY A 144 -2.50 -14.20 10.55
CA GLY A 144 -1.55 -13.35 9.81
C GLY A 144 -1.24 -12.00 10.46
N ILE A 145 -1.27 -10.92 9.66
CA ILE A 145 -1.02 -9.54 10.11
C ILE A 145 -2.16 -8.64 9.63
N LEU A 146 -2.75 -7.88 10.56
CA LEU A 146 -3.76 -6.86 10.28
C LEU A 146 -3.21 -5.46 10.55
N ALA A 147 -3.55 -4.52 9.68
CA ALA A 147 -3.30 -3.10 9.87
C ALA A 147 -4.63 -2.36 10.05
N TRP A 148 -4.62 -1.25 10.78
CA TRP A 148 -5.79 -0.37 10.82
C TRP A 148 -5.95 0.37 9.48
N SER A 149 -7.14 0.40 8.90
CA SER A 149 -7.41 1.04 7.59
C SER A 149 -7.09 2.54 7.53
N GLU A 150 -7.17 3.24 8.67
CA GLU A 150 -6.89 4.67 8.75
C GLU A 150 -5.46 4.91 9.24
N VAL A 151 -4.65 5.58 8.41
CA VAL A 151 -3.29 5.99 8.76
C VAL A 151 -3.34 7.38 9.39
N PHE A 152 -2.94 7.50 10.64
CA PHE A 152 -3.09 8.76 11.38
C PHE A 152 -1.95 9.73 11.07
N VAL A 153 -2.27 10.97 10.68
CA VAL A 153 -1.27 12.03 10.50
C VAL A 153 -1.10 12.80 11.81
N VAL A 154 0.09 12.71 12.41
CA VAL A 154 0.41 13.37 13.68
C VAL A 154 1.46 14.47 13.44
N ASN A 155 1.23 15.64 14.03
CA ASN A 155 2.21 16.72 14.05
C ASN A 155 3.16 16.51 15.23
N LYS A 156 4.45 16.34 14.94
CA LYS A 156 5.49 16.27 15.97
C LYS A 156 5.78 17.66 16.54
N PRO A 157 6.36 17.75 17.76
CA PRO A 157 6.73 19.03 18.38
C PRO A 157 7.74 19.84 17.56
N ASP A 158 8.52 19.19 16.71
CA ASP A 158 9.47 19.82 15.79
C ASP A 158 8.81 20.47 14.56
N GLY A 159 7.49 20.33 14.41
CA GLY A 159 6.70 20.86 13.30
C GLY A 159 6.65 19.93 12.08
N SER A 160 7.30 18.76 12.13
CA SER A 160 7.21 17.74 11.08
C SER A 160 5.90 16.95 11.20
N LYS A 161 5.43 16.42 10.07
CA LYS A 161 4.27 15.52 10.01
C LYS A 161 4.74 14.08 9.80
N VAL A 162 4.17 13.17 10.57
CA VAL A 162 4.44 11.74 10.46
C VAL A 162 3.14 10.95 10.32
N ALA A 163 3.20 9.84 9.61
CA ALA A 163 2.09 8.91 9.44
C ALA A 163 2.23 7.77 10.44
N VAL A 164 1.21 7.50 11.26
CA VAL A 164 1.23 6.45 12.29
C VAL A 164 0.35 5.28 11.83
N LEU A 165 0.96 4.10 11.76
CA LEU A 165 0.33 2.84 11.40
C LEU A 165 0.33 1.90 12.61
N LEU A 166 -0.86 1.39 12.96
CA LEU A 166 -1.02 0.36 14.00
C LEU A 166 -1.18 -1.00 13.35
N ILE A 167 -0.41 -1.97 13.84
CA ILE A 167 -0.39 -3.34 13.33
C ILE A 167 -0.70 -4.34 14.46
N ASP A 168 -1.71 -5.17 14.24
CA ASP A 168 -1.98 -6.37 15.03
C ASP A 168 -1.39 -7.60 14.34
N THR A 169 -0.84 -8.51 15.12
CA THR A 169 -0.24 -9.74 14.60
C THR A 169 -0.91 -10.93 15.24
N GLN A 170 -0.97 -12.04 14.49
CA GLN A 170 -1.42 -13.31 15.04
C GLN A 170 -0.62 -13.69 16.29
N GLY A 171 -1.31 -14.28 17.25
CA GLY A 171 -0.66 -14.78 18.44
C GLY A 171 0.25 -15.96 18.14
N ALA A 172 1.49 -15.88 18.59
CA ALA A 172 2.41 -17.02 18.50
C ALA A 172 1.94 -18.18 19.40
N PHE A 173 2.31 -19.41 19.00
CA PHE A 173 2.11 -20.66 19.74
C PHE A 173 0.65 -21.06 19.96
N ASP A 174 -0.18 -20.89 18.93
CA ASP A 174 -1.49 -21.54 18.91
C ASP A 174 -1.36 -23.04 18.56
N SER A 175 -2.47 -23.78 18.59
CA SER A 175 -2.47 -25.23 18.35
C SER A 175 -2.44 -25.62 16.87
N GLN A 176 -2.40 -24.65 15.96
CA GLN A 176 -2.61 -24.86 14.51
C GLN A 176 -1.45 -24.33 13.67
N SER A 177 -0.68 -23.39 14.19
CA SER A 177 0.48 -22.77 13.56
C SER A 177 1.77 -23.42 14.03
N THR A 178 2.70 -23.56 13.09
CA THR A 178 4.03 -24.07 13.40
C THR A 178 4.89 -23.01 14.08
N ILE A 179 6.01 -23.43 14.69
CA ILE A 179 7.02 -22.50 15.22
C ILE A 179 7.55 -21.59 14.10
N LYS A 180 7.67 -22.11 12.86
CA LYS A 180 8.06 -21.34 11.68
C LYS A 180 7.05 -20.23 11.40
N ASP A 181 5.76 -20.54 11.42
CA ASP A 181 4.69 -19.58 11.12
C ASP A 181 4.73 -18.40 12.10
N CYS A 182 4.85 -18.72 13.39
CA CYS A 182 4.99 -17.75 14.45
C CYS A 182 6.24 -16.89 14.29
N ALA A 183 7.37 -17.52 13.97
CA ALA A 183 8.64 -16.85 13.77
C ALA A 183 8.63 -15.91 12.55
N THR A 184 7.99 -16.31 11.45
CA THR A 184 7.82 -15.51 10.23
C THR A 184 6.98 -14.26 10.50
N LEU A 185 5.82 -14.40 11.13
CA LEU A 185 4.95 -13.25 11.45
C LEU A 185 5.62 -12.30 12.44
N PHE A 186 6.31 -12.84 13.44
CA PHE A 186 7.07 -12.03 14.38
C PHE A 186 8.25 -11.32 13.70
N ALA A 187 8.94 -11.99 12.76
CA ALA A 187 10.02 -11.39 11.99
C ALA A 187 9.54 -10.23 11.13
N LEU A 188 8.49 -10.46 10.34
CA LEU A 188 7.90 -9.47 9.45
C LEU A 188 7.44 -8.24 10.21
N SER A 189 6.74 -8.45 11.32
CA SER A 189 6.27 -7.35 12.18
C SER A 189 7.43 -6.59 12.83
N THR A 190 8.50 -7.27 13.26
CA THR A 190 9.69 -6.62 13.85
C THR A 190 10.49 -5.83 12.81
N MET A 191 10.69 -6.38 11.61
CA MET A 191 11.45 -5.72 10.55
C MET A 191 10.73 -4.49 9.99
N THR A 192 9.40 -4.51 9.96
CA THR A 192 8.58 -3.42 9.43
C THR A 192 8.21 -2.38 10.49
N SER A 193 8.16 -2.75 11.76
CA SER A 193 7.84 -1.81 12.86
C SER A 193 9.02 -0.92 13.27
N SER A 194 8.70 0.30 13.72
CA SER A 194 9.67 1.14 14.44
C SER A 194 9.61 0.90 15.95
N VAL A 195 8.42 0.56 16.45
CA VAL A 195 8.19 0.13 17.84
C VAL A 195 7.53 -1.24 17.84
N GLN A 196 8.26 -2.24 18.32
CA GLN A 196 7.75 -3.59 18.53
C GLN A 196 7.38 -3.75 20.02
N VAL A 197 6.09 -3.86 20.30
CA VAL A 197 5.58 -4.21 21.63
C VAL A 197 5.52 -5.73 21.73
N TYR A 198 6.38 -6.32 22.54
CA TYR A 198 6.39 -7.74 22.82
C TYR A 198 5.53 -8.04 24.05
N ASN A 199 4.28 -8.44 23.79
CA ASN A 199 3.25 -8.69 24.79
C ASN A 199 3.37 -10.09 25.39
N LEU A 200 3.89 -10.15 26.62
CA LEU A 200 4.14 -11.36 27.39
C LEU A 200 3.17 -11.45 28.57
N SER A 201 2.99 -12.66 29.10
CA SER A 201 2.07 -12.92 30.21
C SER A 201 2.85 -13.26 31.47
N GLN A 202 2.59 -12.52 32.54
CA GLN A 202 3.12 -12.65 33.90
C GLN A 202 4.63 -12.39 34.06
N ASN A 203 5.49 -12.95 33.20
CA ASN A 203 6.93 -12.89 33.37
C ASN A 203 7.67 -12.97 32.02
N VAL A 204 8.98 -12.75 32.04
CA VAL A 204 9.88 -13.03 30.92
C VAL A 204 10.57 -14.35 31.18
N GLN A 205 10.28 -15.35 30.35
CA GLN A 205 10.88 -16.69 30.41
C GLN A 205 12.07 -16.78 29.44
N GLU A 206 12.91 -17.83 29.56
CA GLU A 206 14.08 -17.97 28.67
C GLU A 206 13.66 -18.37 27.24
N ASP A 207 12.56 -19.10 27.09
CA ASP A 207 11.96 -19.43 25.79
C ASP A 207 11.46 -18.17 25.06
N ASP A 208 10.89 -17.19 25.78
CA ASP A 208 10.56 -15.88 25.19
C ASP A 208 11.80 -15.20 24.58
N LEU A 209 12.94 -15.29 25.27
CA LEU A 209 14.21 -14.73 24.79
C LEU A 209 14.80 -15.55 23.64
N GLN A 210 14.62 -16.87 23.64
CA GLN A 210 15.05 -17.74 22.55
C GLN A 210 14.24 -17.50 21.27
N HIS A 211 12.95 -17.16 21.35
CA HIS A 211 12.19 -16.76 20.16
C HIS A 211 12.76 -15.49 19.50
N LEU A 212 13.34 -14.59 20.31
CA LEU A 212 14.06 -13.42 19.80
C LEU A 212 15.41 -13.78 19.16
N GLN A 213 15.95 -14.98 19.40
CA GLN A 213 17.23 -15.43 18.85
C GLN A 213 17.21 -15.50 17.32
N LEU A 214 16.09 -15.78 16.66
CA LEU A 214 16.04 -15.79 15.20
C LEU A 214 16.51 -14.43 14.62
N PHE A 215 16.20 -13.33 15.32
CA PHE A 215 16.57 -11.98 14.92
C PHE A 215 18.02 -11.63 15.23
N THR A 216 18.67 -12.41 16.09
CA THR A 216 20.02 -12.13 16.56
C THR A 216 21.08 -12.36 15.49
N GLU A 217 20.93 -13.42 14.70
CA GLU A 217 21.84 -13.70 13.58
C GLU A 217 21.63 -12.74 12.42
N TYR A 218 20.39 -12.34 12.14
CA TYR A 218 20.11 -11.25 11.20
C TYR A 218 20.72 -9.93 11.68
N GLY A 219 20.48 -9.62 12.95
CA GLY A 219 21.09 -8.54 13.71
C GLY A 219 22.58 -8.38 13.45
N ARG A 220 23.30 -9.48 13.69
CA ARG A 220 24.74 -9.59 13.55
C ARG A 220 25.21 -9.30 12.13
N LEU A 221 24.59 -9.92 11.12
CA LEU A 221 24.99 -9.70 9.73
C LEU A 221 24.73 -8.26 9.25
N ALA A 222 23.62 -7.65 9.68
CA ALA A 222 23.33 -6.26 9.35
C ALA A 222 24.36 -5.29 9.95
N MET A 223 24.81 -5.57 11.18
CA MET A 223 25.88 -4.79 11.82
C MET A 223 27.23 -4.94 11.11
N GLU A 224 27.52 -6.10 10.52
CA GLU A 224 28.75 -6.34 9.76
C GLU A 224 28.81 -5.52 8.45
N GLU A 225 27.66 -5.23 7.81
CA GLU A 225 27.61 -4.45 6.57
C GLU A 225 27.36 -2.95 6.76
N VAL A 226 26.49 -2.56 7.70
CA VAL A 226 25.98 -1.18 7.81
C VAL A 226 26.50 -0.46 9.06
N TYR A 227 27.17 -1.17 9.98
CA TYR A 227 27.67 -0.68 11.28
C TYR A 227 26.60 -0.03 12.18
N GLU A 228 25.32 -0.20 11.85
CA GLU A 228 24.17 0.32 12.59
C GLU A 228 23.30 -0.85 13.08
N LYS A 229 22.54 -0.62 14.15
CA LYS A 229 21.61 -1.64 14.65
C LYS A 229 20.41 -1.73 13.70
N PRO A 230 19.93 -2.95 13.34
CA PRO A 230 18.87 -3.11 12.36
C PRO A 230 17.48 -2.74 12.86
N PHE A 231 17.25 -2.77 14.17
CA PHE A 231 15.95 -2.48 14.77
C PHE A 231 16.03 -1.29 15.73
N GLN A 232 14.89 -0.63 15.90
CA GLN A 232 14.77 0.59 16.69
C GLN A 232 14.35 0.27 18.13
N THR A 233 13.05 0.20 18.41
CA THR A 233 12.55 0.04 19.78
C THR A 233 11.88 -1.31 19.99
N LEU A 234 12.33 -2.05 20.99
CA LEU A 234 11.64 -3.22 21.54
C LEU A 234 11.11 -2.88 22.94
N MET A 235 9.80 -2.97 23.14
CA MET A 235 9.17 -2.82 24.45
C MET A 235 8.63 -4.15 24.94
N PHE A 236 9.20 -4.69 26.01
CA PHE A 236 8.63 -5.83 26.73
C PHE A 236 7.41 -5.35 27.52
N LEU A 237 6.21 -5.76 27.12
CA LEU A 237 4.99 -5.48 27.86
C LEU A 237 4.59 -6.72 28.65
N ILE A 238 4.77 -6.68 29.96
CA ILE A 238 4.44 -7.80 30.84
C ILE A 238 3.03 -7.60 31.39
N ARG A 239 2.10 -8.41 30.89
CA ARG A 239 0.71 -8.44 31.31
C ARG A 239 0.57 -9.19 32.62
N ASP A 240 -0.45 -8.87 33.41
CA ASP A 240 -0.81 -9.59 34.63
C ASP A 240 0.37 -9.69 35.61
N TRP A 241 1.14 -8.61 35.77
CA TRP A 241 2.26 -8.57 36.70
C TRP A 241 1.76 -8.68 38.14
N SER A 242 2.23 -9.72 38.84
CA SER A 242 1.74 -10.09 40.18
C SER A 242 2.64 -9.64 41.33
N TYR A 243 3.80 -9.03 41.04
CA TYR A 243 4.82 -8.72 42.05
C TYR A 243 5.15 -7.22 42.15
N PRO A 244 4.15 -6.32 42.31
CA PRO A 244 4.38 -4.88 42.41
C PRO A 244 5.23 -4.47 43.62
N TYR A 245 5.33 -5.33 44.63
CA TYR A 245 6.13 -5.13 45.83
C TYR A 245 7.63 -5.38 45.61
N GLU A 246 8.02 -6.10 44.56
CA GLU A 246 9.44 -6.26 44.15
C GLU A 246 9.82 -5.23 43.09
N HIS A 247 8.99 -5.13 42.05
CA HIS A 247 9.14 -4.15 40.98
C HIS A 247 7.77 -3.51 40.74
N SER A 248 7.68 -2.20 40.95
CA SER A 248 6.43 -1.45 40.81
C SER A 248 5.87 -1.51 39.39
N TYR A 249 4.57 -1.24 39.23
CA TYR A 249 3.98 -1.10 37.90
C TYR A 249 4.61 0.06 37.10
N GLY A 250 4.42 0.01 35.78
CA GLY A 250 4.89 1.05 34.86
C GLY A 250 6.28 0.80 34.28
N LEU A 251 6.86 1.86 33.70
CA LEU A 251 8.17 1.83 33.03
C LEU A 251 9.34 1.68 34.01
N GLU A 252 9.31 2.39 35.15
CA GLU A 252 10.45 2.42 36.08
C GLU A 252 10.72 1.04 36.69
N GLY A 253 9.66 0.38 37.18
CA GLY A 253 9.78 -0.98 37.70
C GLY A 253 10.10 -1.99 36.60
N GLY A 254 9.54 -1.80 35.39
CA GLY A 254 9.87 -2.62 34.22
C GLY A 254 11.33 -2.54 33.82
N HIS A 255 11.93 -1.35 33.81
CA HIS A 255 13.34 -1.16 33.51
C HIS A 255 14.24 -1.91 34.50
N SER A 256 13.98 -1.75 35.81
CA SER A 256 14.71 -2.47 36.86
C SER A 256 14.58 -3.99 36.74
N PHE A 257 13.37 -4.48 36.44
CA PHE A 257 13.10 -5.90 36.24
C PHE A 257 13.84 -6.46 35.01
N LEU A 258 13.77 -5.76 33.87
CA LEU A 258 14.37 -6.20 32.62
C LEU A 258 15.90 -6.17 32.67
N GLU A 259 16.50 -5.14 33.28
CA GLU A 259 17.95 -5.04 33.46
C GLU A 259 18.49 -6.27 34.19
N LYS A 260 17.80 -6.71 35.26
CA LYS A 260 18.14 -7.93 36.00
C LYS A 260 18.00 -9.21 35.17
N ARG A 261 17.03 -9.28 34.26
CA ARG A 261 16.77 -10.44 33.39
C ARG A 261 17.77 -10.56 32.23
N LEU A 262 18.14 -9.42 31.63
CA LEU A 262 19.07 -9.35 30.51
C LEU A 262 20.55 -9.25 30.95
N GLN A 263 20.83 -9.13 32.26
CA GLN A 263 22.19 -9.12 32.77
C GLN A 263 22.96 -10.39 32.37
N VAL A 264 24.03 -10.20 31.60
CA VAL A 264 24.98 -11.26 31.21
C VAL A 264 25.86 -11.59 32.39
N LYS A 265 25.77 -12.83 32.89
CA LYS A 265 26.60 -13.33 34.00
C LYS A 265 27.57 -14.39 33.49
N GLN A 266 28.82 -14.37 33.94
CA GLN A 266 29.87 -15.30 33.48
C GLN A 266 29.57 -16.77 33.79
N ASN A 267 28.72 -17.04 34.79
CA ASN A 267 28.31 -18.39 35.17
C ASN A 267 27.11 -18.93 34.37
N GLN A 268 26.54 -18.14 33.47
CA GLN A 268 25.46 -18.60 32.58
C GLN A 268 26.03 -19.47 31.45
N HIS A 269 25.22 -20.40 30.94
CA HIS A 269 25.54 -21.14 29.72
C HIS A 269 25.81 -20.18 28.55
N GLU A 270 26.74 -20.54 27.66
CA GLU A 270 27.18 -19.67 26.56
C GLU A 270 26.02 -19.23 25.66
N GLU A 271 25.08 -20.15 25.38
CA GLU A 271 23.87 -19.87 24.61
C GLU A 271 23.02 -18.74 25.23
N LEU A 272 22.82 -18.75 26.55
CA LEU A 272 22.04 -17.74 27.27
C LEU A 272 22.74 -16.37 27.28
N GLN A 273 24.08 -16.38 27.34
CA GLN A 273 24.87 -15.16 27.23
C GLN A 273 24.78 -14.59 25.81
N ASN A 274 24.83 -15.43 24.80
CA ASN A 274 24.77 -15.04 23.40
C ASN A 274 23.42 -14.41 23.08
N VAL A 275 22.30 -15.03 23.47
CA VAL A 275 20.95 -14.46 23.27
C VAL A 275 20.86 -13.04 23.85
N ARG A 276 21.31 -12.83 25.10
CA ARG A 276 21.29 -11.50 25.76
C ARG A 276 22.18 -10.48 25.06
N LYS A 277 23.42 -10.85 24.72
CA LYS A 277 24.35 -9.96 23.98
C LYS A 277 23.76 -9.51 22.66
N HIS A 278 23.12 -10.43 21.95
CA HIS A 278 22.56 -10.12 20.66
C HIS A 278 21.29 -9.28 20.73
N ILE A 279 20.40 -9.50 21.71
CA ILE A 279 19.23 -8.61 21.90
C ILE A 279 19.70 -7.15 22.03
N HIS A 280 20.75 -6.91 22.83
CA HIS A 280 21.37 -5.59 22.95
C HIS A 280 22.03 -5.07 21.66
N SER A 281 22.51 -5.95 20.78
CA SER A 281 23.12 -5.56 19.51
C SER A 281 22.08 -5.30 18.41
N CYS A 282 20.89 -5.89 18.49
CA CYS A 282 19.86 -5.80 17.47
C CYS A 282 18.98 -4.55 17.59
N PHE A 283 18.66 -4.13 18.82
CA PHE A 283 17.73 -3.03 19.09
C PHE A 283 18.44 -1.78 19.62
N SER A 284 18.07 -0.62 19.08
CA SER A 284 18.58 0.68 19.50
C SER A 284 18.11 1.05 20.91
N ASN A 285 16.84 0.80 21.19
CA ASN A 285 16.24 1.01 22.49
C ASN A 285 15.49 -0.25 22.95
N ILE A 286 15.69 -0.64 24.21
CA ILE A 286 14.99 -1.76 24.83
C ILE A 286 14.37 -1.24 26.12
N SER A 287 13.05 -1.35 26.22
CA SER A 287 12.27 -0.91 27.37
C SER A 287 11.37 -2.02 27.88
N CYS A 288 10.84 -1.85 29.08
CA CYS A 288 9.92 -2.80 29.70
C CYS A 288 8.85 -2.04 30.47
N PHE A 289 7.61 -2.48 30.35
CA PHE A 289 6.46 -1.95 31.06
C PHE A 289 5.75 -3.09 31.80
N LEU A 290 5.56 -2.92 33.10
CA LEU A 290 4.83 -3.89 33.94
C LEU A 290 3.38 -3.44 34.11
N LEU A 291 2.45 -4.21 33.56
CA LEU A 291 1.02 -3.91 33.59
C LEU A 291 0.31 -4.84 34.58
N PRO A 292 -0.56 -4.33 35.46
CA PRO A 292 -1.33 -5.16 36.39
C PRO A 292 -2.35 -6.04 35.64
N HIS A 293 -3.00 -6.93 36.39
CA HIS A 293 -4.10 -7.73 35.86
C HIS A 293 -5.36 -6.83 35.65
N PRO A 294 -6.08 -6.92 34.52
CA PRO A 294 -7.21 -6.04 34.20
C PRO A 294 -8.49 -6.28 35.03
N GLY A 295 -8.47 -7.32 35.88
CA GLY A 295 -9.58 -7.72 36.74
C GLY A 295 -10.24 -9.03 36.27
N LEU A 296 -10.83 -9.78 37.20
CA LEU A 296 -11.44 -11.09 36.90
C LEU A 296 -12.64 -10.99 35.96
N LYS A 297 -13.36 -9.87 35.98
CA LYS A 297 -14.48 -9.61 35.06
C LYS A 297 -14.00 -9.61 33.61
N VAL A 298 -12.92 -8.91 33.31
CA VAL A 298 -12.31 -8.85 31.97
C VAL A 298 -11.86 -10.24 31.52
N ALA A 299 -11.25 -11.01 32.42
CA ALA A 299 -10.66 -12.31 32.07
C ALA A 299 -11.68 -13.45 31.90
N THR A 300 -12.81 -13.40 32.63
CA THR A 300 -13.74 -14.56 32.75
C THR A 300 -15.16 -14.32 32.26
N ASN A 301 -15.60 -13.08 32.13
CA ASN A 301 -16.96 -12.79 31.70
C ASN A 301 -17.09 -12.88 30.17
N PRO A 302 -17.89 -13.80 29.62
CA PRO A 302 -18.07 -13.95 28.17
C PRO A 302 -18.80 -12.76 27.52
N HIS A 303 -19.52 -11.96 28.31
CA HIS A 303 -20.26 -10.78 27.83
C HIS A 303 -19.51 -9.46 28.05
N PHE A 304 -18.23 -9.52 28.39
CA PHE A 304 -17.43 -8.31 28.52
C PHE A 304 -17.20 -7.66 27.15
N ASP A 305 -17.56 -6.38 27.03
CA ASP A 305 -17.53 -5.59 25.80
C ASP A 305 -16.52 -4.43 25.86
N GLY A 306 -15.59 -4.45 26.82
CA GLY A 306 -14.49 -3.48 26.90
C GLY A 306 -14.80 -2.21 27.68
N ARG A 307 -15.97 -2.11 28.34
CA ARG A 307 -16.32 -0.96 29.18
C ARG A 307 -15.38 -0.76 30.37
N LEU A 308 -15.02 0.49 30.64
CA LEU A 308 -14.05 0.84 31.68
C LEU A 308 -14.53 0.55 33.10
N ARG A 309 -15.84 0.53 33.35
CA ARG A 309 -16.42 0.27 34.68
C ARG A 309 -16.14 -1.14 35.20
N ASP A 310 -15.85 -2.06 34.28
CA ASP A 310 -15.61 -3.47 34.56
C ASP A 310 -14.11 -3.82 34.57
N ILE A 311 -13.25 -2.82 34.35
CA ILE A 311 -11.79 -2.91 34.37
C ILE A 311 -11.26 -2.38 35.71
N ASP A 312 -10.27 -3.06 36.27
CA ASP A 312 -9.61 -2.67 37.52
C ASP A 312 -8.98 -1.26 37.46
N GLU A 313 -9.04 -0.51 38.55
CA GLU A 313 -8.55 0.88 38.62
C GLU A 313 -7.04 0.97 38.44
N ASP A 314 -6.29 0.04 39.03
CA ASP A 314 -4.82 0.01 38.88
C ASP A 314 -4.43 -0.22 37.42
N PHE A 315 -5.19 -1.06 36.70
CA PHE A 315 -5.00 -1.26 35.26
C PHE A 315 -5.29 0.00 34.47
N LYS A 316 -6.41 0.68 34.75
CA LYS A 316 -6.76 1.94 34.07
C LYS A 316 -5.69 3.00 34.28
N LYS A 317 -5.17 3.14 35.50
CA LYS A 317 -4.10 4.09 35.83
C LYS A 317 -2.84 3.83 35.02
N GLU A 318 -2.38 2.59 34.95
CA GLU A 318 -1.16 2.26 34.20
C GLU A 318 -1.37 2.26 32.69
N LEU A 319 -2.59 1.97 32.22
CA LEU A 319 -2.95 2.13 30.81
C LEU A 319 -2.84 3.60 30.35
N VAL A 320 -3.25 4.54 31.21
CA VAL A 320 -3.09 5.99 30.99
C VAL A 320 -1.63 6.40 30.85
N ASN A 321 -0.70 5.68 31.48
CA ASN A 321 0.73 5.92 31.32
C ASN A 321 1.30 5.23 30.08
N LEU A 322 0.89 3.97 29.83
CA LEU A 322 1.42 3.12 28.76
C LEU A 322 1.15 3.69 27.37
N VAL A 323 -0.10 4.05 27.07
CA VAL A 323 -0.50 4.42 25.70
C VAL A 323 0.18 5.72 25.25
N PRO A 324 0.20 6.81 26.05
CA PRO A 324 0.95 8.03 25.69
C PRO A 324 2.46 7.79 25.63
N THR A 325 3.02 6.88 26.43
CA THR A 325 4.44 6.50 26.31
C THR A 325 4.75 6.00 24.89
N LEU A 326 3.85 5.22 24.30
CA LEU A 326 4.02 4.65 22.97
C LEU A 326 3.64 5.58 21.82
N LEU A 327 2.61 6.43 22.00
CA LEU A 327 1.95 7.13 20.91
C LEU A 327 1.92 8.65 21.02
N SER A 328 2.41 9.23 22.12
CA SER A 328 2.48 10.69 22.23
C SER A 328 3.38 11.26 21.13
N PRO A 329 3.06 12.45 20.57
CA PRO A 329 3.81 13.02 19.45
C PRO A 329 5.33 13.17 19.70
N GLU A 330 5.73 13.32 20.96
CA GLU A 330 7.13 13.44 21.40
C GLU A 330 7.88 12.10 21.31
N ASN A 331 7.18 10.99 21.53
CA ASN A 331 7.75 9.64 21.60
C ASN A 331 7.62 8.86 20.29
N LEU A 332 6.95 9.41 19.27
CA LEU A 332 6.81 8.77 17.96
C LEU A 332 8.18 8.67 17.27
N VAL A 333 8.64 7.43 17.10
CA VAL A 333 9.89 7.09 16.41
C VAL A 333 9.60 6.75 14.96
N GLU A 334 10.04 7.58 14.02
CA GLU A 334 9.95 7.29 12.58
C GLU A 334 10.75 6.04 12.24
N LYS A 335 10.22 5.20 11.35
CA LYS A 335 10.87 3.97 10.91
C LYS A 335 12.16 4.31 10.17
N GLU A 336 13.25 3.69 10.61
CA GLU A 336 14.56 3.78 9.96
C GLU A 336 15.06 2.40 9.54
N ILE A 337 15.63 2.33 8.34
CA ILE A 337 16.32 1.14 7.82
C ILE A 337 17.63 1.60 7.19
N GLY A 338 18.76 1.15 7.75
CA GLY A 338 20.11 1.59 7.32
C GLY A 338 20.41 3.06 7.59
N GLY A 339 19.76 3.64 8.60
CA GLY A 339 19.93 5.04 8.98
C GLY A 339 19.21 6.02 8.07
N VAL A 340 18.30 5.53 7.23
CA VAL A 340 17.42 6.37 6.39
C VAL A 340 15.99 6.24 6.90
N LYS A 341 15.32 7.38 7.08
CA LYS A 341 13.90 7.45 7.43
C LYS A 341 13.04 6.96 6.28
N ILE A 342 12.09 6.10 6.58
CA ILE A 342 11.25 5.38 5.62
C ILE A 342 9.91 6.11 5.48
N THR A 343 9.46 6.32 4.25
CA THR A 343 8.12 6.85 3.95
C THR A 343 7.07 5.73 3.90
N CYS A 344 5.78 6.08 3.91
CA CYS A 344 4.71 5.09 3.69
C CYS A 344 4.88 4.34 2.37
N ARG A 345 5.29 5.03 1.30
CA ARG A 345 5.59 4.39 0.01
C ARG A 345 6.77 3.42 0.10
N ASP A 346 7.84 3.82 0.76
CA ASP A 346 9.02 2.95 0.91
C ASP A 346 8.67 1.68 1.70
N LEU A 347 7.85 1.81 2.75
CA LEU A 347 7.41 0.70 3.59
C LEU A 347 6.73 -0.41 2.77
N LEU A 348 5.92 -0.05 1.77
CA LEU A 348 5.31 -1.01 0.85
C LEU A 348 6.37 -1.87 0.13
N HIS A 349 7.45 -1.26 -0.36
CA HIS A 349 8.54 -1.99 -1.03
C HIS A 349 9.25 -2.96 -0.08
N TYR A 350 9.43 -2.57 1.18
CA TYR A 350 9.98 -3.45 2.22
C TYR A 350 9.07 -4.64 2.51
N PHE A 351 7.75 -4.43 2.64
CA PHE A 351 6.80 -5.53 2.80
C PHE A 351 6.87 -6.51 1.62
N LYS A 352 6.83 -6.01 0.37
CA LYS A 352 6.93 -6.86 -0.83
C LYS A 352 8.24 -7.66 -0.87
N ALA A 353 9.36 -7.02 -0.53
CA ALA A 353 10.66 -7.68 -0.52
C ALA A 353 10.75 -8.75 0.57
N TYR A 354 10.40 -8.42 1.82
CA TYR A 354 10.46 -9.38 2.93
C TYR A 354 9.53 -10.56 2.70
N MET A 355 8.30 -10.34 2.24
CA MET A 355 7.35 -11.42 1.99
C MET A 355 7.88 -12.46 0.98
N LYS A 356 8.57 -12.02 -0.08
CA LYS A 356 9.18 -12.95 -1.06
C LYS A 356 10.22 -13.88 -0.46
N ILE A 357 10.93 -13.45 0.60
CA ILE A 357 11.94 -14.27 1.27
C ILE A 357 11.28 -15.31 2.18
N TYR A 358 10.17 -14.94 2.82
CA TYR A 358 9.45 -15.78 3.78
C TYR A 358 8.43 -16.73 3.13
N GLN A 359 8.20 -16.62 1.82
CA GLN A 359 7.39 -17.56 1.03
C GLN A 359 8.05 -18.94 0.85
N GLY A 360 9.34 -19.09 1.17
CA GLY A 360 10.05 -20.36 1.05
C GLY A 360 9.64 -21.41 2.09
N GLU A 361 9.94 -22.69 1.80
CA GLU A 361 9.68 -23.81 2.74
C GLU A 361 10.53 -23.72 4.01
N GLU A 362 11.72 -23.11 3.95
CA GLU A 362 12.63 -22.94 5.09
C GLU A 362 12.63 -21.50 5.61
N LEU A 363 12.94 -21.31 6.91
CA LEU A 363 13.23 -19.98 7.43
C LEU A 363 14.42 -19.39 6.67
N PRO A 364 14.32 -18.15 6.17
CA PRO A 364 15.32 -17.62 5.28
C PRO A 364 16.65 -17.44 6.00
N HIS A 365 17.73 -17.79 5.31
CA HIS A 365 19.06 -17.58 5.84
C HIS A 365 19.28 -16.06 6.09
N PRO A 366 19.91 -15.65 7.21
CA PRO A 366 20.10 -14.24 7.52
C PRO A 366 20.76 -13.38 6.43
N LYS A 367 21.64 -13.98 5.61
CA LYS A 367 22.21 -13.33 4.41
C LYS A 367 21.14 -12.94 3.38
N SER A 368 20.15 -13.79 3.15
CA SER A 368 19.05 -13.53 2.22
C SER A 368 18.18 -12.38 2.72
N MET A 369 17.94 -12.30 4.04
CA MET A 369 17.24 -11.18 4.66
C MET A 369 17.97 -9.85 4.45
N LEU A 370 19.30 -9.84 4.61
CA LEU A 370 20.12 -8.65 4.41
C LEU A 370 20.13 -8.21 2.94
N GLN A 371 20.30 -9.16 2.03
CA GLN A 371 20.24 -8.90 0.59
C GLN A 371 18.88 -8.31 0.20
N ALA A 372 17.77 -8.88 0.67
CA ALA A 372 16.45 -8.36 0.34
C ALA A 372 16.17 -6.98 0.97
N THR A 373 16.75 -6.68 2.13
CA THR A 373 16.73 -5.33 2.71
C THR A 373 17.45 -4.34 1.79
N ALA A 374 18.60 -4.74 1.23
CA ALA A 374 19.32 -3.96 0.25
C ALA A 374 18.53 -3.81 -1.07
N GLU A 375 17.88 -4.86 -1.55
CA GLU A 375 17.00 -4.83 -2.73
C GLU A 375 15.84 -3.85 -2.52
N ALA A 376 15.13 -3.95 -1.39
CA ALA A 376 14.02 -3.07 -1.04
C ALA A 376 14.45 -1.61 -0.94
N ASN A 377 15.57 -1.35 -0.28
CA ASN A 377 16.12 0.00 -0.14
C ASN A 377 16.49 0.62 -1.49
N ASN A 378 17.10 -0.16 -2.39
CA ASN A 378 17.41 0.30 -3.74
C ASN A 378 16.12 0.52 -4.57
N LEU A 379 15.14 -0.37 -4.48
CA LEU A 379 13.85 -0.22 -5.17
C LEU A 379 13.07 1.01 -4.70
N ALA A 380 13.04 1.27 -3.40
CA ALA A 380 12.47 2.49 -2.82
C ALA A 380 13.17 3.74 -3.36
N ALA A 381 14.51 3.74 -3.43
CA ALA A 381 15.28 4.84 -4.01
C ALA A 381 15.01 5.03 -5.52
N VAL A 382 14.82 3.94 -6.28
CA VAL A 382 14.43 4.00 -7.71
C VAL A 382 13.04 4.64 -7.85
N ALA A 383 12.06 4.19 -7.04
CA ALA A 383 10.71 4.74 -7.07
C ALA A 383 10.67 6.24 -6.74
N GLY A 384 11.39 6.67 -5.69
CA GLY A 384 11.53 8.08 -5.33
C GLY A 384 12.18 8.91 -6.44
N ALA A 385 13.27 8.43 -7.04
CA ALA A 385 13.94 9.13 -8.15
C ALA A 385 13.08 9.22 -9.42
N LYS A 386 12.31 8.17 -9.74
CA LYS A 386 11.38 8.15 -10.86
C LYS A 386 10.25 9.15 -10.68
N GLU A 387 9.74 9.30 -9.47
CA GLU A 387 8.70 10.29 -9.19
C GLU A 387 9.21 11.72 -9.34
N VAL A 388 10.43 12.02 -8.87
CA VAL A 388 11.07 13.33 -9.08
C VAL A 388 11.13 13.67 -10.58
N TYR A 389 11.51 12.70 -11.40
CA TYR A 389 11.50 12.85 -12.86
C TYR A 389 10.09 13.10 -13.40
N ASN A 390 9.12 12.28 -13.03
CA ASN A 390 7.74 12.37 -13.54
C ASN A 390 7.09 13.71 -13.14
N LYS A 391 7.22 14.13 -11.87
CA LYS A 391 6.74 15.45 -11.40
C LYS A 391 7.42 16.58 -12.18
N GLY A 392 8.73 16.47 -12.45
CA GLY A 392 9.46 17.45 -13.26
C GLY A 392 9.00 17.52 -14.71
N MET A 393 8.79 16.37 -15.35
CA MET A 393 8.31 16.30 -16.75
C MET A 393 6.87 16.77 -16.89
N GLU A 394 5.98 16.45 -15.95
CA GLU A 394 4.60 16.92 -15.96
C GLU A 394 4.53 18.46 -15.86
N GLN A 395 5.42 19.10 -15.09
CA GLN A 395 5.51 20.56 -15.04
C GLN A 395 5.97 21.20 -16.35
N VAL A 396 6.74 20.46 -17.17
CA VAL A 396 7.27 20.93 -18.45
C VAL A 396 6.28 20.66 -19.58
N CYS A 397 5.84 19.42 -19.76
CA CYS A 397 5.05 18.99 -20.91
C CYS A 397 3.71 18.31 -20.56
N GLY A 398 3.25 18.42 -19.31
CA GLY A 398 1.97 17.87 -18.85
C GLY A 398 0.75 18.42 -19.59
N GLY A 399 -0.43 17.82 -19.39
CA GLY A 399 -1.63 18.07 -20.22
C GLY A 399 -1.97 19.55 -20.45
N ASP A 400 -1.85 20.36 -19.39
CA ASP A 400 -2.19 21.79 -19.39
C ASP A 400 -1.08 22.71 -19.92
N LYS A 401 0.09 22.15 -20.27
CA LYS A 401 1.25 22.90 -20.76
C LYS A 401 1.28 22.98 -22.28
N PRO A 402 1.72 24.12 -22.86
CA PRO A 402 1.81 24.29 -24.31
C PRO A 402 2.83 23.33 -24.93
N TYR A 403 2.74 23.17 -26.25
CA TYR A 403 3.71 22.38 -27.01
C TYR A 403 5.13 22.93 -26.85
N ILE A 404 6.10 22.03 -26.66
CA ILE A 404 7.52 22.36 -26.59
C ILE A 404 8.24 21.71 -27.78
N SER A 405 9.20 22.42 -28.37
CA SER A 405 10.00 21.87 -29.47
C SER A 405 10.77 20.61 -29.05
N PRO A 406 11.00 19.62 -29.92
CA PRO A 406 11.66 18.37 -29.53
C PRO A 406 13.08 18.60 -29.00
N ALA A 407 13.82 19.58 -29.52
CA ALA A 407 15.16 19.92 -29.04
C ALA A 407 15.16 20.48 -27.61
N GLU A 408 14.18 21.32 -27.26
CA GLU A 408 14.04 21.83 -25.89
C GLU A 408 13.51 20.75 -24.95
N LEU A 409 12.59 19.90 -25.41
CA LEU A 409 12.08 18.77 -24.63
C LEU A 409 13.21 17.79 -24.28
N GLU A 410 14.06 17.44 -25.24
CA GLU A 410 15.25 16.60 -25.04
C GLU A 410 16.21 17.24 -24.03
N ARG A 411 16.46 18.55 -24.14
CA ARG A 411 17.32 19.27 -23.18
C ARG A 411 16.77 19.17 -21.76
N ARG A 412 15.46 19.38 -21.57
CA ARG A 412 14.80 19.26 -20.27
C ARG A 412 14.80 17.83 -19.76
N HIS A 413 14.61 16.85 -20.63
CA HIS A 413 14.72 15.44 -20.29
C HIS A 413 16.11 15.12 -19.72
N VAL A 414 17.18 15.52 -20.41
CA VAL A 414 18.57 15.27 -19.95
C VAL A 414 18.83 15.94 -18.60
N GLU A 415 18.40 17.19 -18.41
CA GLU A 415 18.54 17.92 -17.14
C GLU A 415 17.81 17.21 -15.98
N LEU A 416 16.55 16.80 -16.18
CA LEU A 416 15.73 16.11 -15.18
C LEU A 416 16.20 14.68 -14.93
N ARG A 417 16.66 13.96 -15.96
CA ARG A 417 17.28 12.64 -15.82
C ARG A 417 18.52 12.73 -14.94
N GLN A 418 19.42 13.68 -15.20
CA GLN A 418 20.61 13.88 -14.37
C GLN A 418 20.26 14.30 -12.94
N ALA A 419 19.22 15.12 -12.74
CA ALA A 419 18.74 15.46 -11.40
C ALA A 419 18.23 14.21 -10.65
N SER A 420 17.49 13.34 -11.33
CA SER A 420 16.92 12.12 -10.75
C SER A 420 17.98 11.07 -10.43
N VAL A 421 18.98 10.89 -11.30
CA VAL A 421 20.14 10.02 -11.02
C VAL A 421 20.99 10.57 -9.87
N ARG A 422 21.17 11.91 -9.78
CA ARG A 422 21.84 12.53 -8.63
C ARG A 422 21.07 12.30 -7.34
N HIS A 423 19.73 12.42 -7.37
CA HIS A 423 18.89 12.10 -6.23
C HIS A 423 19.06 10.64 -5.80
N PHE A 424 18.95 9.69 -6.73
CA PHE A 424 19.19 8.27 -6.46
C PHE A 424 20.56 8.01 -5.81
N ARG A 425 21.62 8.62 -6.33
CA ARG A 425 22.99 8.48 -5.77
C ARG A 425 23.14 9.11 -4.39
N SER A 426 22.43 10.19 -4.09
CA SER A 426 22.49 10.88 -2.80
C SER A 426 21.86 10.11 -1.64
N VAL A 427 20.93 9.19 -1.92
CA VAL A 427 20.32 8.33 -0.90
C VAL A 427 21.34 7.30 -0.41
N LYS A 428 21.49 7.17 0.91
CA LYS A 428 22.32 6.14 1.54
C LYS A 428 21.66 4.78 1.30
N LYS A 429 22.40 3.84 0.68
CA LYS A 429 21.88 2.52 0.28
C LYS A 429 22.78 1.38 0.75
N MET A 430 22.20 0.20 0.96
CA MET A 430 22.91 -1.04 1.33
C MET A 430 23.36 -1.84 0.09
N GLY A 431 24.29 -2.78 0.25
CA GLY A 431 24.72 -3.72 -0.79
C GLY A 431 25.96 -3.31 -1.62
N GLY A 432 26.56 -2.16 -1.33
CA GLY A 432 27.77 -1.67 -2.01
C GLY A 432 27.52 -1.07 -3.41
N GLU A 433 28.57 -0.49 -4.01
CA GLU A 433 28.44 0.28 -5.26
C GLU A 433 28.07 -0.57 -6.48
N ASP A 434 28.63 -1.78 -6.62
CA ASP A 434 28.34 -2.66 -7.77
C ASP A 434 26.88 -3.14 -7.77
N PHE A 435 26.30 -3.36 -6.59
CA PHE A 435 24.89 -3.72 -6.45
C PHE A 435 23.99 -2.53 -6.80
N CYS A 436 24.30 -1.35 -6.25
CA CYS A 436 23.59 -0.10 -6.54
C CYS A 436 23.64 0.25 -8.04
N ARG A 437 24.71 -0.10 -8.76
CA ARG A 437 24.87 0.20 -10.19
C ARG A 437 23.77 -0.45 -11.04
N ARG A 438 23.36 -1.69 -10.72
CA ARG A 438 22.29 -2.40 -11.45
C ARG A 438 20.95 -1.66 -11.36
N TYR A 439 20.61 -1.16 -10.18
CA TYR A 439 19.39 -0.38 -9.96
C TYR A 439 19.46 1.01 -10.59
N GLN A 440 20.65 1.62 -10.66
CA GLN A 440 20.83 2.86 -11.40
C GLN A 440 20.63 2.66 -12.91
N GLU A 441 21.18 1.58 -13.48
CA GLU A 441 20.97 1.23 -14.88
C GLU A 441 19.49 0.95 -15.18
N GLN A 442 18.79 0.25 -14.28
CA GLN A 442 17.34 0.05 -14.35
C GLN A 442 16.58 1.39 -14.31
N LEU A 443 16.89 2.27 -13.36
CA LEU A 443 16.27 3.60 -13.26
C LEU A 443 16.45 4.37 -14.57
N GLU A 444 17.67 4.45 -15.10
CA GLU A 444 17.94 5.16 -16.34
C GLU A 444 17.12 4.61 -17.52
N ALA A 445 16.98 3.28 -17.63
CA ALA A 445 16.13 2.66 -18.65
C ALA A 445 14.64 3.01 -18.47
N GLU A 446 14.12 3.01 -17.24
CA GLU A 446 12.73 3.38 -16.95
C GLU A 446 12.47 4.88 -17.22
N LEU A 447 13.44 5.75 -16.97
CA LEU A 447 13.35 7.18 -17.27
C LEU A 447 13.33 7.44 -18.78
N ASP A 448 14.14 6.69 -19.54
CA ASP A 448 14.16 6.76 -21.00
C ASP A 448 12.84 6.24 -21.60
N GLU A 449 12.24 5.18 -21.03
CA GLU A 449 10.90 4.72 -21.42
C GLU A 449 9.83 5.79 -21.12
N ALA A 450 9.84 6.37 -19.93
CA ALA A 450 8.92 7.45 -19.55
C ALA A 450 9.06 8.66 -20.49
N TYR A 451 10.28 9.00 -20.90
CA TYR A 451 10.52 10.05 -21.90
C TYR A 451 9.82 9.77 -23.23
N THR A 452 9.88 8.55 -23.74
CA THR A 452 9.18 8.21 -24.99
C THR A 452 7.67 8.45 -24.91
N ASN A 453 7.07 8.22 -23.74
CA ASN A 453 5.65 8.49 -23.49
C ASN A 453 5.36 10.00 -23.44
N PHE A 454 6.19 10.78 -22.74
CA PHE A 454 6.07 12.25 -22.72
C PHE A 454 6.30 12.88 -24.09
N SER A 455 7.24 12.36 -24.90
CA SER A 455 7.48 12.83 -26.27
C SER A 455 6.25 12.61 -27.15
N LYS A 456 5.66 11.40 -27.11
CA LYS A 456 4.42 11.10 -27.85
C LYS A 456 3.27 12.00 -27.41
N HIS A 457 3.14 12.26 -26.12
CA HIS A 457 2.12 13.15 -25.57
C HIS A 457 2.31 14.59 -26.07
N ASN A 458 3.55 15.09 -26.09
CA ASN A 458 3.89 16.42 -26.59
C ASN A 458 3.67 16.52 -28.11
N ASP A 459 4.06 15.51 -28.89
CA ASP A 459 3.83 15.48 -30.35
C ASP A 459 2.34 15.48 -30.71
N GLY A 460 1.51 14.82 -29.89
CA GLY A 460 0.05 14.87 -30.02
C GLY A 460 -0.53 16.29 -29.94
N LYS A 461 0.11 17.19 -29.17
CA LYS A 461 -0.30 18.60 -29.09
C LYS A 461 0.00 19.35 -30.39
N ASN A 462 1.11 19.04 -31.06
CA ASN A 462 1.48 19.67 -32.33
C ASN A 462 0.46 19.40 -33.44
N ILE A 463 -0.11 18.20 -33.51
CA ILE A 463 -1.09 17.83 -34.54
C ILE A 463 -2.36 18.71 -34.46
N PHE A 464 -2.82 19.03 -33.25
CA PHE A 464 -3.98 19.92 -33.06
C PHE A 464 -3.67 21.38 -33.43
N TYR A 465 -2.46 21.87 -33.14
CA TYR A 465 -2.02 23.20 -33.59
C TYR A 465 -1.80 23.25 -35.11
N ALA A 466 -1.21 22.20 -35.68
CA ALA A 466 -0.92 22.10 -37.11
C ALA A 466 -2.18 21.97 -37.98
N ALA A 467 -3.26 21.40 -37.47
CA ALA A 467 -4.55 21.32 -38.17
C ALA A 467 -5.39 22.60 -38.06
N ARG A 468 -5.13 23.46 -37.06
CA ARG A 468 -5.91 24.68 -36.82
C ARG A 468 -5.73 25.71 -37.94
N THR A 469 -4.48 26.05 -38.30
CA THR A 469 -4.19 27.06 -39.34
C THR A 469 -4.82 26.71 -40.71
N PRO A 470 -4.71 25.47 -41.21
CA PRO A 470 -5.43 25.07 -42.43
C PRO A 470 -6.93 25.18 -42.28
N ALA A 471 -7.50 24.70 -41.16
CA ALA A 471 -8.94 24.72 -40.94
C ALA A 471 -9.51 26.15 -40.91
N THR A 472 -8.83 27.09 -40.25
CA THR A 472 -9.18 28.52 -40.27
C THR A 472 -9.15 29.11 -41.67
N LEU A 473 -8.09 28.86 -42.45
CA LEU A 473 -7.96 29.40 -43.80
C LEU A 473 -9.03 28.80 -44.73
N PHE A 474 -9.33 27.50 -44.61
CA PHE A 474 -10.44 26.86 -45.31
C PHE A 474 -11.80 27.45 -44.93
N ALA A 475 -12.04 27.71 -43.64
CA ALA A 475 -13.28 28.32 -43.18
C ALA A 475 -13.45 29.74 -43.71
N VAL A 476 -12.39 30.57 -43.72
CA VAL A 476 -12.40 31.91 -44.32
C VAL A 476 -12.72 31.83 -45.81
N MET A 477 -12.07 30.93 -46.55
CA MET A 477 -12.33 30.74 -47.98
C MET A 477 -13.80 30.35 -48.23
N PHE A 478 -14.34 29.43 -47.43
CA PHE A 478 -15.73 28.99 -47.55
C PHE A 478 -16.73 30.14 -47.27
N VAL A 479 -16.54 30.89 -46.18
CA VAL A 479 -17.42 32.02 -45.84
C VAL A 479 -17.36 33.09 -46.93
N MET A 480 -16.16 33.47 -47.39
CA MET A 480 -16.01 34.48 -48.44
C MET A 480 -16.60 34.02 -49.77
N TYR A 481 -16.55 32.72 -50.09
CA TYR A 481 -17.19 32.15 -51.27
C TYR A 481 -18.72 32.28 -51.20
N VAL A 482 -19.32 31.94 -50.07
CA VAL A 482 -20.77 32.08 -49.86
C VAL A 482 -21.19 33.55 -49.95
N VAL A 483 -20.46 34.47 -49.32
CA VAL A 483 -20.75 35.91 -49.38
C VAL A 483 -20.60 36.45 -50.81
N SER A 484 -19.57 36.03 -51.54
CA SER A 484 -19.35 36.38 -52.95
C SER A 484 -20.49 35.92 -53.85
N LEU A 485 -21.00 34.69 -53.66
CA LEU A 485 -22.14 34.16 -54.39
C LEU A 485 -23.42 34.97 -54.14
N VAL A 486 -23.73 35.26 -52.87
CA VAL A 486 -24.96 36.00 -52.50
C VAL A 486 -24.89 37.44 -53.01
N THR A 487 -23.77 38.13 -52.81
CA THR A 487 -23.60 39.53 -53.24
C THR A 487 -23.51 39.68 -54.76
N GLY A 488 -22.92 38.68 -55.44
CA GLY A 488 -22.94 38.57 -56.89
C GLY A 488 -24.35 38.37 -57.45
N PHE A 489 -25.18 37.57 -56.78
CA PHE A 489 -26.59 37.39 -57.14
C PHE A 489 -27.43 38.66 -56.94
N VAL A 490 -27.17 39.41 -55.87
CA VAL A 490 -27.86 40.69 -55.57
C VAL A 490 -27.38 41.84 -56.50
N GLY A 491 -26.29 41.65 -57.26
CA GLY A 491 -25.77 42.61 -58.22
C GLY A 491 -24.80 43.65 -57.63
N ILE A 492 -24.30 43.43 -56.41
CA ILE A 492 -23.28 44.29 -55.77
C ILE A 492 -21.90 43.76 -56.15
N SER A 493 -21.52 43.99 -57.40
CA SER A 493 -20.29 43.42 -57.99
C SER A 493 -19.00 43.85 -57.27
N SER A 494 -18.96 45.05 -56.70
CA SER A 494 -17.81 45.56 -55.95
C SER A 494 -17.48 44.74 -54.71
N VAL A 495 -18.51 44.31 -53.96
CA VAL A 495 -18.35 43.49 -52.75
C VAL A 495 -17.96 42.06 -53.12
N ALA A 496 -18.57 41.50 -54.17
CA ALA A 496 -18.21 40.17 -54.67
C ALA A 496 -16.74 40.10 -55.12
N THR A 497 -16.25 41.13 -55.83
CA THR A 497 -14.83 41.20 -56.22
C THR A 497 -13.89 41.31 -55.03
N LEU A 498 -14.29 42.04 -53.97
CA LEU A 498 -13.48 42.15 -52.75
C LEU A 498 -13.41 40.80 -52.01
N CYS A 499 -14.52 40.09 -51.89
CA CYS A 499 -14.56 38.74 -51.28
C CYS A 499 -13.71 37.73 -52.05
N ASN A 500 -13.73 37.78 -53.39
CA ASN A 500 -12.87 36.92 -54.22
C ASN A 500 -11.38 37.25 -54.07
N LEU A 501 -11.02 38.53 -53.88
CA LEU A 501 -9.64 38.93 -53.59
C LEU A 501 -9.18 38.38 -52.24
N VAL A 502 -10.01 38.51 -51.19
CA VAL A 502 -9.70 37.96 -49.85
C VAL A 502 -9.56 36.44 -49.88
N MET A 503 -10.39 35.76 -50.67
CA MET A 503 -10.27 34.32 -50.89
C MET A 503 -8.96 33.94 -51.61
N GLY A 504 -8.57 34.71 -52.64
CA GLY A 504 -7.29 34.53 -53.32
C GLY A 504 -6.10 34.69 -52.38
N VAL A 505 -6.13 35.71 -51.51
CA VAL A 505 -5.12 35.91 -50.46
C VAL A 505 -5.08 34.70 -49.51
N ALA A 506 -6.22 34.26 -48.98
CA ALA A 506 -6.28 33.11 -48.08
C ALA A 506 -5.75 31.81 -48.73
N LEU A 507 -6.05 31.58 -50.01
CA LEU A 507 -5.53 30.44 -50.76
C LEU A 507 -4.01 30.53 -50.95
N THR A 508 -3.48 31.71 -51.30
CA THR A 508 -2.02 31.89 -51.41
C THR A 508 -1.33 31.73 -50.07
N SER A 509 -1.92 32.22 -48.97
CA SER A 509 -1.41 32.00 -47.61
C SER A 509 -1.41 30.52 -47.23
N LEU A 510 -2.44 29.75 -47.63
CA LEU A 510 -2.49 28.30 -47.41
C LEU A 510 -1.39 27.56 -48.19
N CYS A 511 -1.18 27.92 -49.46
CA CYS A 511 -0.10 27.35 -50.28
C CYS A 511 1.29 27.69 -49.73
N ILE A 512 1.50 28.94 -49.31
CA ILE A 512 2.75 29.38 -48.67
C ILE A 512 2.96 28.64 -47.35
N TRP A 513 1.92 28.51 -46.53
CA TRP A 513 1.98 27.75 -45.28
C TRP A 513 2.32 26.28 -45.52
N ALA A 514 1.68 25.64 -46.49
CA ALA A 514 1.96 24.25 -46.87
C ALA A 514 3.39 24.08 -47.39
N TYR A 515 3.87 25.03 -48.20
CA TYR A 515 5.25 25.06 -48.68
C TYR A 515 6.25 25.23 -47.53
N VAL A 516 6.05 26.21 -46.64
CA VAL A 516 6.94 26.46 -45.48
C VAL A 516 6.98 25.25 -44.54
N LYS A 517 5.86 24.57 -44.33
CA LYS A 517 5.80 23.34 -43.52
C LYS A 517 6.48 22.15 -44.20
N TYR A 518 6.43 22.06 -45.54
CA TYR A 518 7.05 20.99 -46.32
C TYR A 518 8.55 21.19 -46.55
N SER A 519 8.99 22.40 -46.91
CA SER A 519 10.39 22.73 -47.23
C SER A 519 11.20 23.11 -46.00
N GLY A 520 10.55 23.63 -44.94
CA GLY A 520 11.21 24.11 -43.73
C GLY A 520 11.94 25.45 -43.88
N GLU A 521 11.94 26.06 -45.07
CA GLU A 521 12.49 27.39 -45.34
C GLU A 521 11.45 28.50 -45.00
N PHE A 522 11.93 29.72 -44.66
CA PHE A 522 11.08 30.88 -44.35
C PHE A 522 10.09 30.67 -43.18
N ARG A 523 10.57 30.07 -42.08
CA ARG A 523 9.78 29.82 -40.85
C ARG A 523 9.10 31.05 -40.26
N GLU A 524 9.69 32.24 -40.40
CA GLU A 524 9.10 33.51 -39.94
C GLU A 524 7.79 33.84 -40.66
N VAL A 525 7.70 33.56 -41.96
CA VAL A 525 6.48 33.78 -42.76
C VAL A 525 5.39 32.79 -42.35
N GLY A 526 5.75 31.53 -42.09
CA GLY A 526 4.83 30.53 -41.54
C GLY A 526 4.28 30.92 -40.17
N GLY A 527 5.15 31.42 -39.28
CA GLY A 527 4.75 31.91 -37.95
C GLY A 527 3.81 33.11 -38.01
N PHE A 528 4.02 34.05 -38.93
CA PHE A 528 3.11 35.17 -39.15
C PHE A 528 1.72 34.71 -39.63
N ILE A 529 1.67 33.73 -40.53
CA ILE A 529 0.40 33.15 -41.01
C ILE A 529 -0.32 32.44 -39.85
N ASP A 530 0.40 31.68 -39.03
CA ASP A 530 -0.16 31.02 -37.85
C ASP A 530 -0.76 32.04 -36.86
N GLN A 531 -0.08 33.17 -36.62
CA GLN A 531 -0.56 34.23 -35.73
C GLN A 531 -1.81 34.96 -36.26
N VAL A 532 -1.86 35.23 -37.57
CA VAL A 532 -3.05 35.81 -38.22
C VAL A 532 -4.23 34.83 -38.19
N ALA A 533 -3.98 33.54 -38.42
CA ALA A 533 -5.00 32.51 -38.33
C ALA A 533 -5.55 32.35 -36.91
N GLU A 534 -4.68 32.45 -35.89
CA GLU A 534 -5.07 32.40 -34.48
C GLU A 534 -5.97 33.57 -34.09
N THR A 535 -5.58 34.80 -34.44
CA THR A 535 -6.42 35.98 -34.18
C THR A 535 -7.79 35.90 -34.87
N LEU A 536 -7.85 35.40 -36.11
CA LEU A 536 -9.11 35.17 -36.83
C LEU A 536 -9.97 34.08 -36.17
N TRP A 537 -9.36 32.99 -35.70
CA TRP A 537 -10.07 31.93 -34.99
C TRP A 537 -10.70 32.43 -33.71
N GLU A 538 -9.93 33.14 -32.88
CA GLU A 538 -10.38 33.60 -31.56
C GLU A 538 -11.35 34.78 -31.62
N GLN A 539 -11.22 35.67 -32.60
CA GLN A 539 -12.07 36.86 -32.68
C GLN A 539 -13.35 36.62 -33.47
N VAL A 540 -13.29 35.79 -34.51
CA VAL A 540 -14.38 35.64 -35.48
C VAL A 540 -15.04 34.28 -35.34
N PHE A 541 -14.29 33.19 -35.51
CA PHE A 541 -14.88 31.86 -35.61
C PHE A 541 -15.37 31.32 -34.27
N SER A 542 -14.61 31.45 -33.19
CA SER A 542 -15.02 30.98 -31.85
C SER A 542 -16.30 31.67 -31.39
N LYS A 543 -16.38 33.00 -31.55
CA LYS A 543 -17.58 33.80 -31.22
C LYS A 543 -18.77 33.46 -32.11
N LEU A 544 -18.56 33.25 -33.41
CA LEU A 544 -19.62 32.79 -34.31
C LEU A 544 -20.09 31.38 -33.94
N PHE A 545 -19.19 30.48 -33.53
CA PHE A 545 -19.51 29.12 -33.12
C PHE A 545 -20.27 29.10 -31.79
N GLU A 546 -19.89 29.95 -30.82
CA GLU A 546 -20.64 30.12 -29.57
C GLU A 546 -22.04 30.72 -29.80
N VAL A 547 -22.15 31.70 -30.69
CA VAL A 547 -23.45 32.28 -31.08
C VAL A 547 -24.31 31.26 -31.84
N ALA A 548 -23.72 30.46 -32.72
CA ALA A 548 -24.43 29.37 -33.40
C ALA A 548 -24.84 28.26 -32.42
N ARG A 549 -23.96 27.88 -31.48
CA ARG A 549 -24.22 26.87 -30.44
C ARG A 549 -25.29 27.30 -29.45
N SER A 550 -25.35 28.59 -29.10
CA SER A 550 -26.42 29.14 -28.24
C SER A 550 -27.77 29.29 -28.96
N ARG A 551 -27.79 29.29 -30.31
CA ARG A 551 -29.00 29.44 -31.13
C ARG A 551 -29.52 28.14 -31.74
N VAL A 552 -28.80 27.02 -31.60
CA VAL A 552 -29.32 25.69 -31.94
C VAL A 552 -29.94 25.08 -30.68
N PRO A 553 -31.26 24.87 -30.61
CA PRO A 553 -31.84 24.05 -29.57
C PRO A 553 -31.38 22.62 -29.82
N LEU A 554 -30.37 22.16 -29.08
CA LEU A 554 -29.95 20.77 -29.10
C LEU A 554 -30.98 19.92 -28.33
N GLY A 555 -32.18 19.85 -28.88
CA GLY A 555 -33.26 18.97 -28.46
C GLY A 555 -33.68 18.11 -29.65
N SER A 556 -32.95 17.02 -29.89
CA SER A 556 -33.47 15.76 -30.50
C SER A 556 -32.40 14.77 -30.99
N LEU A 557 -31.09 15.00 -30.87
CA LEU A 557 -30.07 14.02 -31.32
C LEU A 557 -28.92 13.80 -30.32
N VAL A 558 -29.26 13.62 -29.03
CA VAL A 558 -28.36 12.98 -28.07
C VAL A 558 -28.88 11.54 -27.87
N PRO A 559 -28.14 10.50 -28.28
CA PRO A 559 -28.38 9.18 -27.71
C PRO A 559 -28.04 9.27 -26.22
N VAL A 560 -29.00 8.89 -25.38
CA VAL A 560 -28.83 8.67 -23.94
C VAL A 560 -27.47 8.01 -23.67
N PRO A 561 -26.66 8.49 -22.69
CA PRO A 561 -25.47 7.78 -22.28
C PRO A 561 -25.89 6.41 -21.78
N ARG A 562 -25.47 5.34 -22.46
CA ARG A 562 -25.54 4.00 -21.87
C ARG A 562 -24.66 4.01 -20.61
N PRO A 563 -25.12 3.42 -19.49
CA PRO A 563 -24.27 3.23 -18.33
C PRO A 563 -23.01 2.44 -18.74
N ARG A 564 -21.88 2.83 -18.16
CA ARG A 564 -20.58 2.17 -18.35
C ARG A 564 -20.74 0.67 -18.07
N LEU A 565 -20.60 -0.15 -19.11
CA LEU A 565 -20.27 -1.56 -18.94
C LEU A 565 -18.81 -1.65 -18.53
N ALA A 566 -18.56 -2.32 -17.41
CA ALA A 566 -17.24 -2.68 -16.93
C ALA A 566 -16.45 -3.38 -18.04
N SER A 567 -15.18 -2.98 -18.22
CA SER A 567 -14.25 -3.66 -19.11
C SER A 567 -13.83 -4.98 -18.47
N ASN A 568 -14.65 -6.01 -18.68
CA ASN A 568 -14.32 -7.39 -18.39
C ASN A 568 -13.40 -7.90 -19.52
N ASN A 569 -12.08 -7.77 -19.35
CA ASN A 569 -11.08 -8.41 -20.20
C ASN A 569 -10.43 -9.56 -19.44
N ASN A 570 -11.17 -10.66 -19.30
CA ASN A 570 -10.64 -11.98 -18.99
C ASN A 570 -11.44 -13.02 -19.77
N VAL A 571 -11.08 -13.31 -21.03
CA VAL A 571 -11.23 -14.63 -21.67
C VAL A 571 -10.33 -14.71 -22.92
N LYS A 572 -9.21 -15.45 -22.80
CA LYS A 572 -8.54 -16.32 -23.81
C LYS A 572 -7.20 -16.74 -23.20
N LYS A 573 -6.84 -17.99 -22.93
CA LYS A 573 -7.21 -19.29 -23.50
C LYS A 573 -6.95 -20.40 -22.46
N LYS A 574 -7.90 -21.32 -22.29
CA LYS A 574 -7.63 -22.73 -22.01
C LYS A 574 -8.02 -23.49 -23.27
N ASN A 575 -7.02 -24.09 -23.90
CA ASN A 575 -7.09 -25.32 -24.68
C ASN A 575 -5.71 -25.95 -24.59
#